data_AF-A0A2M8JR05-F1
#
_entry.id   AF-A0A2M8JR05-F1
#
_cell.length_a   1.000
_cell.length_b   1.000
_cell.length_c   1.000
_cell.angle_alpha   90.00
_cell.angle_beta   90.00
_cell.angle_gamma   90.00
#
_symmetry.space_group_name_H-M   'P 1'
#
loop_
_entity.id
_entity.type
_entity.pdbx_description
1 polymer ?
#
loop_
_entity_poly.entity_id
_entity_poly.type
_entity_poly.pdbx_seq_one_letter_code
_entity_poly.pdbx_strand_id
1 'polypeptide(L)'
;MKFYKWYKLVLNVLNKKMNESEKIEQDFKIAFKDLSQWLVQTRSLFQMVRKAKYTFAETEKMAKMLNYTLSKSGTKYNLVKNNKLLCTGNLSEILDYIFENLIFD
;
A
#
# COMPACT_ATOMS: atom_id res chain seq x y z
N MET A 1 6.06 39.86 -25.11
CA MET A 1 6.47 38.75 -26.02
C MET A 1 7.93 38.28 -25.86
N LYS A 2 8.86 39.10 -25.32
CA LYS A 2 10.28 38.70 -25.10
C LYS A 2 10.51 37.75 -23.90
N PHE A 3 9.76 37.93 -22.80
CA PHE A 3 9.89 37.12 -21.58
C PHE A 3 9.55 35.63 -21.78
N TYR A 4 8.46 35.34 -22.50
CA TYR A 4 8.03 33.97 -22.78
C TYR A 4 9.04 33.18 -23.66
N LYS A 5 9.73 33.87 -24.58
CA LYS A 5 10.82 33.29 -25.37
C LYS A 5 12.03 32.96 -24.51
N TRP A 6 12.38 33.83 -23.54
CA TRP A 6 13.48 33.60 -22.61
C TRP A 6 13.18 32.44 -21.65
N TYR A 7 11.95 32.38 -21.09
CA TYR A 7 11.49 31.29 -20.22
C TYR A 7 11.53 29.92 -20.91
N LYS A 8 11.06 29.81 -22.16
CA LYS A 8 11.18 28.57 -22.94
C LYS A 8 12.63 28.18 -23.22
N LEU A 9 13.52 29.15 -23.42
CA LEU A 9 14.92 28.89 -23.68
C LEU A 9 15.64 28.40 -22.42
N VAL A 10 15.32 28.97 -21.25
CA VAL A 10 15.81 28.51 -19.95
C VAL A 10 15.29 27.11 -19.62
N LEU A 11 14.00 26.82 -19.83
CA LEU A 11 13.44 25.48 -19.68
C LEU A 11 14.10 24.46 -20.62
N ASN A 12 14.33 24.84 -21.88
CA ASN A 12 15.02 23.98 -22.83
C ASN A 12 16.48 23.74 -22.42
N VAL A 13 17.20 24.76 -21.94
CA VAL A 13 18.59 24.61 -21.47
C VAL A 13 18.68 23.79 -20.19
N LEU A 14 17.72 23.93 -19.26
CA LEU A 14 17.61 23.12 -18.05
C LEU A 14 17.29 21.66 -18.40
N ASN A 15 16.35 21.40 -19.31
CA ASN A 15 16.02 20.06 -19.81
C ASN A 15 17.15 19.39 -20.62
N LYS A 16 18.03 20.20 -21.22
CA LYS A 16 19.22 19.75 -21.97
C LYS A 16 20.44 19.50 -21.08
N LYS A 17 20.43 20.01 -19.83
CA LYS A 17 21.50 19.83 -18.86
C LYS A 17 21.28 18.70 -17.86
N MET A 18 20.05 18.22 -17.70
CA MET A 18 19.81 17.01 -16.91
C MET A 18 20.28 15.79 -17.69
N ASN A 19 21.34 15.14 -17.20
CA ASN A 19 21.82 13.88 -17.74
C ASN A 19 20.69 12.83 -17.63
N GLU A 20 20.64 11.86 -18.54
CA GLU A 20 19.60 10.82 -18.54
C GLU A 20 19.49 10.10 -17.19
N SER A 21 20.61 9.94 -16.48
CA SER A 21 20.66 9.41 -15.11
C SER A 21 19.86 10.26 -14.09
N GLU A 22 19.87 11.59 -14.22
CA GLU A 22 19.16 12.48 -13.30
C GLU A 22 17.66 12.51 -13.59
N LYS A 23 17.26 12.33 -14.86
CA LYS A 23 15.85 12.13 -15.25
C LYS A 23 15.29 10.86 -14.65
N ILE A 24 16.04 9.76 -14.80
CA ILE A 24 15.68 8.45 -14.23
C ILE A 24 15.54 8.55 -12.71
N GLU A 25 16.46 9.23 -12.02
CA GLU A 25 16.37 9.42 -10.57
C GLU A 25 15.13 10.23 -10.15
N GLN A 26 14.76 11.25 -10.92
CA GLN A 26 13.55 12.04 -10.68
C GLN A 26 12.28 11.22 -10.90
N ASP A 27 12.23 10.42 -11.96
CA ASP A 27 11.10 9.53 -12.27
C ASP A 27 10.92 8.49 -11.16
N PHE A 28 12.01 7.90 -10.66
CA PHE A 28 11.95 7.01 -9.49
C PHE A 28 11.43 7.73 -8.25
N LYS A 29 11.91 8.95 -7.95
CA LYS A 29 11.42 9.74 -6.80
C LYS A 29 9.93 10.04 -6.89
N ILE A 30 9.42 10.35 -8.08
CA ILE A 30 7.99 10.57 -8.33
C ILE A 30 7.22 9.27 -8.10
N ALA A 31 7.67 8.16 -8.70
CA ALA A 31 7.04 6.86 -8.53
C ALA A 31 6.98 6.41 -7.05
N PHE A 32 8.06 6.62 -6.29
CA PHE A 32 8.10 6.32 -4.86
C PHE A 32 7.15 7.22 -4.06
N LYS A 33 7.03 8.50 -4.42
CA LYS A 33 6.12 9.44 -3.76
C LYS A 33 4.66 9.08 -4.04
N ASP A 34 4.33 8.74 -5.27
CA ASP A 34 2.97 8.36 -5.68
C ASP A 34 2.57 7.03 -5.04
N LEU A 35 3.49 6.05 -5.00
CA LEU A 35 3.30 4.81 -4.26
C LEU A 35 3.06 5.09 -2.77
N SER A 36 3.88 5.95 -2.15
CA SER A 36 3.73 6.30 -0.73
C SER A 36 2.38 6.98 -0.44
N GLN A 37 1.93 7.89 -1.31
CA GLN A 37 0.63 8.53 -1.17
C GLN A 37 -0.52 7.53 -1.34
N TRP A 38 -0.43 6.62 -2.31
CA TRP A 38 -1.40 5.57 -2.51
C TRP A 38 -1.51 4.64 -1.28
N LEU A 39 -0.39 4.27 -0.67
CA LEU A 39 -0.36 3.46 0.56
C LEU A 39 -1.02 4.21 1.74
N VAL A 40 -0.74 5.50 1.91
CA VAL A 40 -1.35 6.34 2.97
C VAL A 40 -2.87 6.48 2.78
N GLN A 41 -3.32 6.74 1.54
CA GLN A 41 -4.74 6.84 1.23
C GLN A 41 -5.46 5.51 1.46
N THR A 42 -4.84 4.41 1.02
CA THR A 42 -5.37 3.05 1.20
C THR A 42 -5.48 2.69 2.69
N ARG A 43 -4.44 3.01 3.49
CA ARG A 43 -4.48 2.84 4.96
C ARG A 43 -5.61 3.66 5.60
N SER A 44 -5.81 4.91 5.14
CA SER A 44 -6.88 5.78 5.66
C SER A 44 -8.28 5.26 5.31
N LEU A 45 -8.47 4.76 4.08
CA LEU A 45 -9.70 4.07 3.68
C LEU A 45 -9.95 2.82 4.52
N PHE A 46 -8.92 2.03 4.79
CA PHE A 46 -9.06 0.85 5.64
C PHE A 46 -9.37 1.19 7.10
N GLN A 47 -8.78 2.24 7.66
CA GLN A 47 -9.16 2.72 8.99
C GLN A 47 -10.61 3.25 9.03
N MET A 48 -11.10 3.87 7.95
CA MET A 48 -12.50 4.28 7.84
C MET A 48 -13.44 3.08 7.70
N VAL A 49 -13.02 2.02 7.00
CA VAL A 49 -13.79 0.78 6.84
C VAL A 49 -13.74 -0.09 8.10
N ARG A 50 -12.73 0.09 8.96
CA ARG A 50 -12.53 -0.66 10.21
C ARG A 50 -13.75 -0.56 11.12
N LYS A 51 -14.61 -1.57 11.05
CA LYS A 51 -15.75 -1.75 11.95
C LYS A 51 -15.26 -2.13 13.35
N ALA A 52 -15.96 -1.68 14.38
CA ALA A 52 -15.65 -1.99 15.78
C ALA A 52 -15.67 -3.50 16.09
N LYS A 53 -16.46 -4.28 15.34
CA LYS A 53 -16.51 -5.75 15.42
C LYS A 53 -16.78 -6.33 14.04
N TYR A 54 -15.90 -7.23 13.59
CA TYR A 54 -16.12 -8.04 12.40
C TYR A 54 -16.53 -9.45 12.79
N THR A 55 -17.38 -10.04 11.97
CA THR A 55 -17.73 -11.46 12.07
C THR A 55 -16.62 -12.34 11.50
N PHE A 56 -16.63 -13.62 11.87
CA PHE A 56 -15.72 -14.60 11.30
C PHE A 56 -15.85 -14.67 9.77
N ALA A 57 -17.10 -14.68 9.25
CA ALA A 57 -17.37 -14.76 7.82
C ALA A 57 -16.83 -13.55 7.04
N GLU A 58 -16.92 -12.33 7.61
CA GLU A 58 -16.35 -11.14 6.99
C GLU A 58 -14.81 -11.21 6.96
N THR A 59 -14.19 -11.63 8.07
CA THR A 59 -12.74 -11.76 8.19
C THR A 59 -12.19 -12.85 7.26
N GLU A 60 -12.92 -13.97 7.14
CA GLU A 60 -12.58 -15.07 6.23
C GLU A 60 -12.63 -14.62 4.76
N LYS A 61 -13.64 -13.83 4.36
CA LYS A 61 -13.72 -13.27 3.01
C LYS A 61 -12.53 -12.36 2.70
N MET A 62 -12.15 -11.49 3.63
CA MET A 62 -10.98 -10.62 3.48
C MET A 62 -9.68 -11.43 3.38
N ALA A 63 -9.50 -12.44 4.24
CA ALA A 63 -8.36 -13.34 4.17
C ALA A 63 -8.26 -14.04 2.80
N LYS A 64 -9.39 -14.55 2.28
CA LYS A 64 -9.45 -15.22 0.96
C LYS A 64 -9.10 -14.30 -0.20
N MET A 65 -9.50 -13.03 -0.17
CA MET A 65 -9.14 -12.06 -1.22
C MET A 65 -7.62 -11.90 -1.40
N LEU A 66 -6.85 -12.28 -0.37
CA LEU A 66 -5.40 -12.13 -0.30
C LEU A 66 -4.68 -13.47 -0.25
N ASN A 67 -5.38 -14.55 -0.61
CA ASN A 67 -4.85 -15.91 -0.59
C ASN A 67 -4.39 -16.37 0.81
N TYR A 68 -4.98 -15.82 1.87
CA TYR A 68 -4.86 -16.33 3.24
C TYR A 68 -6.01 -17.29 3.56
N THR A 69 -5.74 -18.24 4.46
CA THR A 69 -6.74 -19.13 5.05
C THR A 69 -6.94 -18.74 6.51
N LEU A 70 -8.19 -18.53 6.90
CA LEU A 70 -8.57 -18.30 8.29
C LEU A 70 -9.14 -19.60 8.88
N SER A 71 -8.60 -20.05 10.01
CA SER A 71 -9.08 -21.24 10.71
C SER A 71 -9.37 -20.93 12.17
N LYS A 72 -10.38 -21.59 12.75
CA LYS A 72 -10.72 -21.44 14.17
C LYS A 72 -9.93 -22.46 14.99
N SER A 73 -9.28 -22.02 16.06
CA SER A 73 -8.53 -22.85 17.00
C SER A 73 -8.97 -22.53 18.42
N GLY A 74 -9.90 -23.34 18.94
CA GLY A 74 -10.53 -23.13 20.25
C GLY A 74 -11.27 -21.78 20.31
N THR A 75 -10.82 -20.90 21.21
CA THR A 75 -11.34 -19.53 21.39
C THR A 75 -10.66 -18.48 20.50
N LYS A 76 -9.61 -18.87 19.76
CA LYS A 76 -8.82 -18.00 18.88
C LYS A 76 -8.97 -18.39 17.41
N TYR A 77 -8.37 -17.59 16.56
CA TYR A 77 -8.33 -17.73 15.11
C TYR A 77 -6.88 -17.71 14.64
N ASN A 78 -6.60 -18.47 13.59
CA ASN A 78 -5.29 -18.62 12.96
C ASN A 78 -5.36 -18.16 11.52
N LEU A 79 -4.48 -17.24 11.13
CA LEU A 79 -4.25 -16.84 9.75
C LEU A 79 -3.07 -17.62 9.18
N VAL A 80 -3.29 -18.28 8.05
CA VAL A 80 -2.32 -19.20 7.41
C VAL A 80 -2.13 -18.80 5.95
N LYS A 81 -0.90 -18.83 5.45
CA LYS A 81 -0.57 -18.72 4.02
C LYS A 81 0.39 -19.83 3.66
N ASN A 82 0.15 -20.58 2.58
CA ASN A 82 1.05 -21.64 2.11
C ASN A 82 1.45 -22.62 3.23
N ASN A 83 0.48 -23.09 4.03
CA ASN A 83 0.68 -23.95 5.21
C ASN A 83 1.57 -23.39 6.33
N LYS A 84 1.94 -22.10 6.27
CA LYS A 84 2.66 -21.41 7.33
C LYS A 84 1.69 -20.57 8.15
N LEU A 85 1.69 -20.79 9.47
CA LEU A 85 0.97 -19.94 10.41
C LEU A 85 1.62 -18.55 10.44
N LEU A 86 0.82 -17.51 10.19
CA LEU A 86 1.27 -16.12 10.16
C LEU A 86 0.89 -15.38 11.43
N CYS A 87 -0.35 -15.57 11.90
CA CYS A 87 -0.89 -14.86 13.05
C CYS A 87 -1.90 -15.75 13.80
N THR A 88 -1.93 -15.64 15.12
CA THR A 88 -2.94 -16.27 15.98
C THR A 88 -3.49 -15.24 16.95
N GLY A 89 -4.82 -15.10 16.99
CA GLY A 89 -5.45 -14.05 17.79
C GLY A 89 -6.97 -14.10 17.78
N ASN A 90 -7.58 -13.08 18.36
CA ASN A 90 -9.00 -12.77 18.15
C ASN A 90 -9.20 -12.14 16.75
N LEU A 91 -10.43 -12.03 16.25
CA LEU A 91 -10.69 -11.55 14.88
C LEU A 91 -10.14 -10.14 14.61
N SER A 92 -10.14 -9.27 15.62
CA SER A 92 -9.58 -7.93 15.49
C SER A 92 -8.07 -7.99 15.26
N GLU A 93 -7.34 -8.81 16.01
CA GLU A 93 -5.89 -9.00 15.83
C GLU A 93 -5.56 -9.57 14.45
N ILE A 94 -6.36 -10.52 13.96
CA ILE A 94 -6.18 -11.08 12.61
C ILE A 94 -6.41 -10.01 11.53
N LEU A 95 -7.44 -9.18 11.68
CA LEU A 95 -7.72 -8.09 10.74
C LEU A 95 -6.61 -7.05 10.73
N ASP A 96 -6.13 -6.65 11.90
CA ASP A 96 -5.01 -5.72 12.02
C ASP A 96 -3.77 -6.29 11.32
N TYR A 97 -3.46 -7.58 11.51
CA TYR A 97 -2.38 -8.24 10.79
C TYR A 97 -2.59 -8.22 9.27
N ILE A 98 -3.79 -8.55 8.79
CA ILE A 98 -4.12 -8.51 7.36
C ILE A 98 -3.90 -7.09 6.81
N PHE A 99 -4.36 -6.05 7.51
CA PHE A 99 -4.18 -4.65 7.08
C PHE A 99 -2.72 -4.20 7.08
N GLU A 100 -1.95 -4.58 8.09
CA GLU A 100 -0.54 -4.20 8.18
C GLU A 100 0.31 -4.89 7.11
N ASN A 101 -0.02 -6.14 6.76
CA ASN A 101 0.74 -6.92 5.79
C ASN A 101 0.20 -6.81 4.34
N LEU A 102 -1.02 -6.29 4.15
CA LEU A 102 -1.62 -5.94 2.85
C LEU A 102 -0.83 -4.91 2.04
N ILE A 103 -0.07 -4.07 2.75
CA ILE A 103 0.60 -2.89 2.21
C ILE A 103 2.00 -3.24 1.68
N PHE A 104 2.54 -4.42 2.03
CA PHE A 104 3.95 -4.75 1.82
C PHE A 104 4.23 -6.11 1.16
N ASP A 105 3.20 -6.87 0.78
CA ASP A 105 3.33 -8.19 0.13
C ASP A 105 2.96 -8.15 -1.36
#